data_AF-A0A7V9G3V2-F1
#
_entry.id   AF-A0A7V9G3V2-F1
#
_cell.length_a   1.000
_cell.length_b   1.000
_cell.length_c   1.000
_cell.angle_alpha   90.00
_cell.angle_beta   90.00
_cell.angle_gamma   90.00
#
_symmetry.space_group_name_H-M   'P 1'
#
loop_
_entity.id
_entity.type
_entity.pdbx_description
1 polymer ?
#
loop_
_entity_poly.entity_id
_entity_poly.type
_entity_poly.pdbx_seq_one_letter_code
_entity_poly.pdbx_strand_id
1 'polypeptide(L)'
;MILEVHARGDAMSPWRLVNAYPILAASGAPGPKLREGDRQVPEGIYAIENLNPNSRYHLALRLDYPNAFDRARAREDGRTELGGDIMIHGQDVSIGCLAIGDRAIEDLFVLVARIGIGNATVIVSPTDFRSGAHGPQVAMTWCGERYATLAQALAAFPRAP
;
A
#
# COMPACT_ATOMS: atom_id res chain seq x y z
N MET A 1 -4.85 5.02 11.14
CA MET A 1 -4.82 4.62 9.71
C MET A 1 -5.47 3.23 9.61
N ILE A 2 -6.10 2.88 8.49
CA ILE A 2 -6.83 1.62 8.33
C ILE A 2 -6.35 0.90 7.06
N LEU A 3 -6.31 -0.43 7.09
CA LEU A 3 -6.15 -1.30 5.93
C LEU A 3 -7.51 -1.97 5.65
N GLU A 4 -8.12 -1.64 4.51
CA GLU A 4 -9.36 -2.29 4.06
C GLU A 4 -9.02 -3.46 3.12
N VAL A 5 -9.69 -4.60 3.32
CA VAL A 5 -9.64 -5.74 2.40
C VAL A 5 -10.94 -5.78 1.62
N HIS A 6 -10.85 -5.59 0.31
CA HIS A 6 -11.97 -5.73 -0.61
C HIS A 6 -11.80 -6.99 -1.46
N ALA A 7 -12.89 -7.70 -1.73
CA ALA A 7 -12.89 -8.85 -2.63
C ALA A 7 -14.14 -8.88 -3.51
N ARG A 8 -14.03 -9.60 -4.63
CA ARG A 8 -15.13 -9.94 -5.53
C ARG A 8 -14.97 -11.39 -5.99
N GLY A 9 -16.09 -12.06 -6.29
CA GLY A 9 -16.06 -13.48 -6.69
C GLY A 9 -15.51 -13.70 -8.11
N ASP A 10 -15.78 -12.76 -9.01
CA ASP A 10 -15.32 -12.76 -10.40
C ASP A 10 -15.21 -11.32 -10.94
N ALA A 11 -14.85 -11.16 -12.21
CA ALA A 11 -14.65 -9.86 -12.85
C ALA A 11 -15.94 -9.02 -12.98
N MET A 12 -17.12 -9.67 -12.99
CA MET A 12 -18.42 -9.01 -13.16
C MET A 12 -19.08 -8.65 -11.82
N SER A 13 -18.67 -9.34 -10.76
CA SER A 13 -19.14 -9.11 -9.40
C SER A 13 -18.64 -7.77 -8.85
N PRO A 14 -19.49 -7.01 -8.12
CA PRO A 14 -19.05 -5.79 -7.46
C PRO A 14 -18.05 -6.12 -6.34
N TRP A 15 -17.12 -5.20 -6.09
CA TRP A 15 -16.27 -5.25 -4.91
C TRP A 15 -17.10 -5.14 -3.63
N ARG A 16 -16.71 -5.91 -2.62
CA ARG A 16 -17.28 -5.87 -1.28
C ARG A 16 -16.18 -5.71 -0.26
N LEU A 17 -16.43 -4.87 0.74
CA LEU A 17 -15.60 -4.81 1.94
C LEU A 17 -15.73 -6.14 2.68
N VAL A 18 -14.61 -6.84 2.83
CA VAL A 18 -14.51 -8.12 3.55
C VAL A 18 -14.08 -7.88 4.98
N ASN A 19 -13.08 -7.04 5.19
CA ASN A 19 -12.58 -6.70 6.51
C ASN A 19 -11.87 -5.35 6.54
N ALA A 20 -11.66 -4.81 7.73
CA ALA A 20 -10.85 -3.61 7.97
C ALA A 20 -9.98 -3.82 9.22
N TYR A 21 -8.68 -3.60 9.08
CA TYR A 21 -7.70 -3.76 10.15
C TYR A 21 -7.07 -2.42 10.52
N PRO A 22 -6.86 -2.13 11.81
CA PRO A 22 -6.05 -0.98 12.19
C PRO A 22 -4.61 -1.17 11.72
N ILE A 23 -4.02 -0.11 11.20
CA ILE A 23 -2.57 -0.04 11.03
C ILE A 23 -1.99 0.47 12.34
N LEU A 24 -1.22 -0.38 13.01
CA LEU A 24 -0.68 -0.16 14.35
C LEU A 24 0.54 0.77 14.30
N ALA A 25 1.38 0.64 13.27
CA ALA A 25 2.49 1.55 13.02
C ALA A 25 2.77 1.71 11.53
N ALA A 26 3.06 2.96 11.15
CA ALA A 26 3.58 3.35 9.84
C ALA A 26 4.54 4.53 10.06
N SER A 27 5.60 4.59 9.27
CA SER A 27 6.55 5.71 9.32
C SER A 27 6.19 6.79 8.29
N GLY A 28 6.59 8.02 8.58
CA GLY A 28 6.41 9.15 7.68
C GLY A 28 5.09 9.89 7.89
N ALA A 29 4.78 10.78 6.96
CA ALA A 29 3.55 11.57 6.90
C ALA A 29 2.92 11.44 5.51
N PRO A 30 1.67 11.89 5.27
CA PRO A 30 1.13 11.94 3.92
C PRO A 30 2.08 12.64 2.95
N GLY A 31 2.44 11.94 1.87
CA GLY A 31 3.45 12.32 0.89
C GLY A 31 4.24 11.11 0.35
N PRO A 32 4.84 11.23 -0.85
CA PRO A 32 5.54 10.11 -1.47
C PRO A 32 6.86 9.79 -0.78
N LYS A 33 7.24 8.51 -0.79
CA LYS A 33 8.62 8.08 -0.56
C LYS A 33 9.51 8.50 -1.73
N LEU A 34 10.60 9.20 -1.43
CA LEU A 34 11.51 9.77 -2.44
C LEU A 34 12.88 9.12 -2.46
N ARG A 35 13.35 8.58 -1.32
CA ARG A 35 14.67 7.94 -1.25
C ARG A 35 14.76 6.88 -0.16
N GLU A 36 15.82 6.08 -0.20
CA GLU A 36 16.19 5.19 0.89
C GLU A 36 16.43 5.98 2.19
N GLY A 37 16.02 5.41 3.32
CA GLY A 37 16.23 6.02 4.64
C GLY A 37 15.37 7.26 4.96
N ASP A 38 14.48 7.72 4.08
CA ASP A 38 13.56 8.83 4.36
C ASP A 38 12.47 8.50 5.39
N ARG A 39 12.38 7.24 5.83
CA ARG A 39 11.37 6.72 6.77
C ARG A 39 9.94 6.98 6.29
N GLN A 40 9.71 6.97 4.98
CA GLN A 40 8.40 7.20 4.38
C GLN A 40 7.84 5.89 3.83
N VAL A 41 6.56 5.61 4.08
CA VAL A 41 5.82 4.57 3.34
C VAL A 41 5.47 5.12 1.96
N PRO A 42 5.69 4.39 0.86
CA PRO A 42 5.38 4.88 -0.47
C PRO A 42 3.87 4.93 -0.71
N GLU A 43 3.42 5.91 -1.48
CA GLU A 43 2.03 6.06 -1.91
C GLU A 43 1.91 5.62 -3.36
N GLY A 44 0.95 4.75 -3.69
CA GLY A 44 0.84 4.17 -5.01
C GLY A 44 0.01 2.89 -5.05
N ILE A 45 0.02 2.26 -6.22
CA ILE A 45 -0.64 0.97 -6.48
C ILE A 45 0.48 -0.05 -6.67
N TYR A 46 0.48 -1.08 -5.83
CA TYR A 46 1.55 -2.05 -5.73
C TYR A 46 1.03 -3.47 -5.91
N ALA A 47 1.80 -4.29 -6.61
CA ALA A 47 1.64 -5.73 -6.60
C ALA A 47 2.28 -6.32 -5.34
N ILE A 48 1.85 -7.53 -4.98
CA ILE A 48 2.55 -8.34 -3.98
C ILE A 48 3.63 -9.14 -4.71
N GLU A 49 4.89 -8.84 -4.42
CA GLU A 49 6.04 -9.51 -5.02
C GLU A 49 6.32 -10.86 -4.34
N ASN A 50 6.16 -10.94 -3.02
CA ASN A 50 6.46 -12.16 -2.26
C ASN A 50 5.70 -12.25 -0.93
N LEU A 51 5.50 -13.48 -0.45
CA LEU A 51 5.05 -13.80 0.89
C LEU A 51 6.23 -14.35 1.71
N ASN A 52 6.53 -13.72 2.86
CA ASN A 52 7.61 -14.15 3.74
C ASN A 52 7.05 -14.78 5.04
N PRO A 53 7.00 -16.12 5.15
CA PRO A 53 6.54 -16.79 6.37
C PRO A 53 7.54 -16.69 7.53
N ASN A 54 8.82 -16.41 7.24
CA ASN A 54 9.91 -16.35 8.23
C ASN A 54 10.29 -14.89 8.57
N SER A 55 9.34 -13.97 8.49
CA SER A 55 9.56 -12.58 8.85
C SER A 55 9.97 -12.45 10.32
N ARG A 56 10.94 -11.58 10.60
CA ARG A 56 11.34 -11.22 11.97
C ARG A 56 10.23 -10.48 12.74
N TYR A 57 9.21 -9.98 12.02
CA TYR A 57 8.07 -9.24 12.54
C TYR A 57 6.75 -10.01 12.42
N HIS A 58 6.80 -11.35 12.40
CA HIS A 58 5.67 -12.27 12.23
C HIS A 58 4.92 -12.12 10.91
N LEU A 59 5.24 -12.99 9.94
CA LEU A 59 4.75 -12.95 8.55
C LEU A 59 5.00 -11.60 7.83
N ALA A 60 5.07 -11.61 6.50
CA ALA A 60 5.07 -10.36 5.74
C ALA A 60 4.62 -10.56 4.29
N LEU A 61 4.00 -9.52 3.73
CA LEU A 61 3.76 -9.34 2.30
C LEU A 61 4.73 -8.28 1.81
N ARG A 62 5.58 -8.61 0.84
CA ARG A 62 6.49 -7.66 0.19
C ARG A 62 5.80 -7.01 -1.00
N LEU A 63 5.80 -5.68 -1.05
CA LEU A 63 5.29 -4.90 -2.19
C LEU A 63 6.38 -4.79 -3.26
N ASP A 64 5.98 -4.64 -4.53
CA ASP A 64 6.88 -4.43 -5.66
C ASP A 64 7.47 -3.01 -5.76
N TYR A 65 7.55 -2.30 -4.63
CA TYR A 65 8.20 -0.99 -4.56
C TYR A 65 9.74 -1.12 -4.62
N PRO A 66 10.44 -0.28 -5.40
CA PRO A 66 9.89 0.75 -6.29
C PRO A 66 9.38 0.11 -7.59
N ASN A 67 8.14 0.40 -8.00
CA ASN A 67 7.57 -0.17 -9.22
C ASN A 67 7.95 0.66 -10.47
N ALA A 68 7.35 0.36 -11.62
CA ALA A 68 7.64 1.08 -12.87
C ALA A 68 7.35 2.58 -12.78
N PHE A 69 6.25 2.97 -12.13
CA PHE A 69 5.89 4.37 -11.93
C PHE A 69 6.91 5.08 -11.04
N ASP A 70 7.28 4.48 -9.91
CA ASP A 70 8.25 5.07 -8.98
C ASP A 70 9.62 5.29 -9.64
N ARG A 71 10.08 4.29 -10.42
CA ARG A 71 11.33 4.39 -11.19
C ARG A 71 11.27 5.45 -12.29
N ALA A 72 10.13 5.61 -12.97
CA ALA A 72 9.96 6.64 -14.00
C ALA A 72 10.06 8.05 -13.38
N ARG A 73 9.33 8.30 -12.29
CA ARG A 73 9.38 9.59 -11.60
C ARG A 73 10.73 9.87 -10.98
N ALA A 74 11.40 8.84 -10.46
CA ALA A 74 12.77 9.03 -9.97
C ALA A 74 13.75 9.45 -11.07
N ARG A 75 13.64 8.91 -12.29
CA ARG A 75 14.46 9.35 -13.42
C ARG A 75 14.19 10.80 -13.80
N GLU A 76 12.92 11.21 -13.82
CA GLU A 76 12.53 12.61 -14.08
C GLU A 76 13.10 13.57 -13.03
N ASP A 77 13.10 13.14 -11.77
CA ASP A 77 13.63 13.92 -10.64
C ASP A 77 15.16 13.85 -10.48
N GLY A 78 15.85 13.01 -11.27
CA GLY A 78 17.27 12.72 -11.10
C GLY A 78 17.63 11.91 -9.85
N ARG A 79 16.66 11.21 -9.24
CA ARG A 79 16.84 10.36 -8.05
C ARG A 79 17.29 8.95 -8.44
N THR A 80 18.31 8.44 -7.77
CA THR A 80 18.88 7.09 -8.03
C THR A 80 18.70 6.11 -6.87
N GLU A 81 18.54 6.60 -5.64
CA GLU A 81 18.48 5.77 -4.42
C GLU A 81 17.07 5.73 -3.85
N LEU A 82 16.14 5.04 -4.50
CA LEU A 82 14.73 4.96 -4.04
C LEU A 82 14.58 4.07 -2.79
N GLY A 83 15.54 3.18 -2.55
CA GLY A 83 15.42 2.08 -1.59
C GLY A 83 14.54 0.95 -2.12
N GLY A 84 13.97 0.19 -1.21
CA GLY A 84 13.13 -0.97 -1.50
C GLY A 84 12.52 -1.52 -0.21
N ASP A 85 12.26 -2.83 -0.20
CA ASP A 85 11.83 -3.59 0.99
C ASP A 85 10.69 -2.90 1.75
N ILE A 86 9.56 -2.72 1.05
CA ILE A 86 8.33 -2.24 1.65
C ILE A 86 7.44 -3.43 1.94
N MET A 87 7.06 -3.61 3.21
CA MET A 87 6.27 -4.73 3.66
C MET A 87 4.99 -4.28 4.37
N ILE A 88 3.98 -5.13 4.29
CA ILE A 88 2.90 -5.22 5.27
C ILE A 88 3.23 -6.41 6.17
N HIS A 89 3.29 -6.22 7.49
CA HIS A 89 3.75 -7.27 8.42
C HIS A 89 3.00 -7.23 9.77
N GLY A 90 3.24 -8.25 10.61
CA GLY A 90 2.69 -8.34 11.96
C GLY A 90 3.32 -7.36 12.95
N GLN A 91 3.14 -7.62 14.24
CA GLN A 91 3.59 -6.75 15.34
C GLN A 91 3.09 -5.29 15.19
N ASP A 92 3.68 -4.37 15.96
CA ASP A 92 3.20 -3.01 16.18
C ASP A 92 4.29 -1.93 16.03
N VAL A 93 5.45 -2.27 15.46
CA VAL A 93 6.58 -1.35 15.24
C VAL A 93 6.92 -1.20 13.76
N SER A 94 7.31 0.00 13.33
CA SER A 94 7.71 0.25 11.92
C SER A 94 8.75 1.36 11.82
N ILE A 95 9.69 1.21 10.88
CA ILE A 95 10.69 2.23 10.47
C ILE A 95 10.61 2.57 8.96
N GLY A 96 9.52 2.19 8.30
CA GLY A 96 9.32 2.37 6.85
C GLY A 96 8.30 1.43 6.20
N CYS A 97 7.58 0.64 7.00
CA CYS A 97 6.66 -0.41 6.57
C CYS A 97 5.26 -0.18 7.15
N LEU A 98 4.33 -1.11 6.91
CA LEU A 98 2.98 -1.09 7.47
C LEU A 98 2.83 -2.26 8.46
N ALA A 99 2.79 -1.96 9.76
CA ALA A 99 2.54 -2.96 10.80
C ALA A 99 1.04 -3.01 11.11
N ILE A 100 0.43 -4.20 11.00
CA ILE A 100 -1.03 -4.41 11.19
C ILE A 100 -1.36 -5.36 12.35
N GLY A 101 -0.36 -5.86 13.07
CA GLY A 101 -0.54 -6.84 14.14
C GLY A 101 -0.69 -8.27 13.64
N ASP A 102 -0.39 -9.21 14.53
CA ASP A 102 -0.17 -10.62 14.17
C ASP A 102 -1.44 -11.29 13.60
N ARG A 103 -2.59 -11.03 14.21
CA ARG A 103 -3.88 -11.57 13.74
C ARG A 103 -4.24 -11.08 12.35
N ALA A 104 -4.06 -9.80 12.08
CA ALA A 104 -4.41 -9.21 10.79
C ALA A 104 -3.50 -9.70 9.67
N ILE A 105 -2.19 -9.85 9.94
CA ILE A 105 -1.26 -10.38 8.95
C ILE A 105 -1.45 -11.87 8.71
N GLU A 106 -1.82 -12.67 9.73
CA GLU A 106 -2.19 -14.09 9.57
C GLU A 106 -3.34 -14.23 8.56
N ASP A 107 -4.43 -13.47 8.77
CA ASP A 107 -5.59 -13.48 7.89
C ASP A 107 -5.23 -13.07 6.46
N LEU A 108 -4.49 -11.95 6.32
CA LEU A 108 -4.10 -11.44 5.01
C LEU A 108 -3.14 -12.37 4.27
N PHE A 109 -2.17 -12.95 4.99
CA PHE A 109 -1.20 -13.89 4.44
C PHE A 109 -1.88 -15.15 3.91
N VAL A 110 -2.79 -15.76 4.69
CA VAL A 110 -3.56 -16.93 4.26
C VAL A 110 -4.46 -16.58 3.08
N LEU A 111 -5.14 -15.43 3.12
CA LEU A 111 -6.01 -14.99 2.03
C LEU A 111 -5.23 -14.87 0.71
N VAL A 112 -4.12 -14.11 0.72
CA VAL A 112 -3.29 -13.90 -0.47
C VAL A 112 -2.64 -15.20 -0.94
N ALA A 113 -2.17 -16.06 -0.04
CA ALA A 113 -1.63 -17.37 -0.39
C ALA A 113 -2.68 -18.25 -1.10
N ARG A 114 -3.94 -18.19 -0.67
CA ARG A 114 -5.04 -18.98 -1.26
C ARG A 114 -5.49 -18.48 -2.62
N ILE A 115 -5.55 -17.17 -2.83
CA ILE A 115 -5.96 -16.60 -4.12
C ILE A 115 -4.78 -16.50 -5.10
N GLY A 116 -3.55 -16.58 -4.61
CA GLY A 116 -2.32 -16.35 -5.37
C GLY A 116 -1.95 -14.87 -5.44
N ILE A 117 -0.66 -14.56 -5.26
CA ILE A 117 -0.15 -13.17 -5.18
C ILE A 117 -0.52 -12.31 -6.41
N GLY A 118 -0.61 -12.91 -7.60
CA GLY A 118 -0.99 -12.21 -8.84
C GLY A 118 -2.46 -11.77 -8.91
N ASN A 119 -3.30 -12.23 -7.98
CA ASN A 119 -4.70 -11.86 -7.86
C ASN A 119 -4.96 -10.82 -6.75
N ALA A 120 -3.89 -10.25 -6.17
CA ALA A 120 -3.97 -9.24 -5.13
C ALA A 120 -3.24 -7.96 -5.57
N THR A 121 -3.77 -6.82 -5.14
CA THR A 121 -3.19 -5.50 -5.37
C THR A 121 -3.36 -4.68 -4.10
N VAL A 122 -2.34 -3.90 -3.76
CA VAL A 122 -2.32 -3.03 -2.59
C VAL A 122 -2.35 -1.58 -3.06
N ILE A 123 -3.32 -0.81 -2.57
CA ILE A 123 -3.40 0.63 -2.82
C ILE A 123 -3.01 1.33 -1.53
N VAL A 124 -1.87 2.04 -1.55
CA VAL A 124 -1.42 2.88 -0.43
C VAL A 124 -1.74 4.32 -0.77
N SER A 125 -2.66 4.93 -0.02
CA SER A 125 -3.18 6.26 -0.28
C SER A 125 -2.99 7.18 0.94
N PRO A 126 -2.60 8.47 0.75
CA PRO A 126 -2.47 9.43 1.85
C PRO A 126 -3.78 9.70 2.60
N THR A 127 -4.90 9.54 1.89
CA THR A 127 -6.24 9.83 2.36
C THR A 127 -7.25 8.95 1.63
N ASP A 128 -8.47 8.89 2.13
CA ASP A 128 -9.57 8.24 1.42
C ASP A 128 -10.16 9.22 0.39
N PHE A 129 -9.66 9.17 -0.86
CA PHE A 129 -10.18 10.02 -1.94
C PHE A 129 -11.67 9.79 -2.24
N ARG A 130 -12.27 8.65 -1.83
CA ARG A 130 -13.71 8.39 -1.98
C ARG A 130 -14.57 9.32 -1.11
N SER A 131 -13.98 9.98 -0.10
CA SER A 131 -14.68 10.95 0.74
C SER A 131 -14.66 12.37 0.17
N GLY A 132 -14.06 12.60 -1.01
CA GLY A 132 -13.82 13.93 -1.55
C GLY A 132 -12.66 14.68 -0.87
N ALA A 133 -11.84 13.98 -0.08
CA ALA A 133 -10.64 14.55 0.50
C ALA A 133 -9.60 14.93 -0.58
N HIS A 134 -8.82 15.96 -0.32
CA HIS A 134 -7.75 16.40 -1.21
C HIS A 134 -6.43 15.75 -0.79
N GLY A 135 -5.55 15.48 -1.76
CA GLY A 135 -4.21 14.95 -1.50
C GLY A 135 -3.34 15.97 -0.76
N PRO A 136 -2.26 15.53 -0.11
CA PRO A 136 -1.34 16.46 0.56
C PRO A 136 -0.70 17.41 -0.45
N GLN A 137 -0.43 18.64 -0.02
CA GLN A 137 0.37 19.57 -0.82
C GLN A 137 1.84 19.16 -0.74
N VAL A 138 2.39 18.81 -1.89
CA VAL A 138 3.76 18.32 -2.03
C VAL A 138 4.45 19.05 -3.17
N ALA A 139 5.76 19.24 -3.04
CA ALA A 139 6.55 20.00 -4.00
C ALA A 139 6.70 19.30 -5.37
N MET A 140 6.52 17.97 -5.40
CA MET A 140 6.74 17.16 -6.60
C MET A 140 5.56 17.32 -7.57
N THR A 141 5.83 17.83 -8.76
CA THR A 141 4.82 18.16 -9.78
C THR A 141 4.02 16.94 -10.24
N TRP A 142 4.63 15.76 -10.27
CA TRP A 142 3.98 14.50 -10.67
C TRP A 142 3.01 13.94 -9.61
N CYS A 143 2.99 14.47 -8.39
CA CYS A 143 2.09 13.96 -7.35
C CYS A 143 0.61 14.21 -7.66
N GLY A 144 0.29 15.25 -8.42
CA GLY A 144 -1.08 15.46 -8.91
C GLY A 144 -1.59 14.29 -9.74
N GLU A 145 -0.78 13.79 -10.67
CA GLU A 145 -1.09 12.60 -11.49
C GLU A 145 -1.21 11.34 -10.63
N ARG A 146 -0.30 11.16 -9.66
CA ARG A 146 -0.36 10.03 -8.71
C ARG A 146 -1.66 10.03 -7.92
N TYR A 147 -2.07 11.17 -7.38
CA TYR A 147 -3.29 11.28 -6.57
C TYR A 147 -4.56 11.17 -7.39
N ALA A 148 -4.58 11.66 -8.63
CA ALA A 148 -5.66 11.39 -9.58
C ALA A 148 -5.79 9.89 -9.88
N THR A 149 -4.67 9.20 -10.07
CA THR A 149 -4.64 7.75 -10.32
C THR A 149 -5.15 6.95 -9.12
N LEU A 150 -4.71 7.31 -7.91
CA LEU A 150 -5.21 6.69 -6.67
C LEU A 150 -6.70 6.94 -6.47
N ALA A 151 -7.18 8.16 -6.72
CA ALA A 151 -8.61 8.49 -6.63
C ALA A 151 -9.44 7.65 -7.61
N GLN A 152 -8.98 7.51 -8.86
CA GLN A 152 -9.64 6.68 -9.86
C GLN A 152 -9.67 5.20 -9.47
N ALA A 153 -8.55 4.66 -8.96
CA ALA A 153 -8.49 3.28 -8.52
C ALA A 153 -9.40 3.02 -7.31
N LEU A 154 -9.41 3.93 -6.33
CA LEU A 154 -10.25 3.81 -5.13
C LEU A 154 -11.74 3.91 -5.42
N ALA A 155 -12.16 4.60 -6.48
CA ALA A 155 -13.56 4.75 -6.86
C ALA A 155 -14.28 3.42 -7.16
N ALA A 156 -13.53 2.34 -7.43
CA ALA A 156 -14.08 1.02 -7.68
C ALA A 156 -14.57 0.30 -6.40
N PHE A 157 -14.17 0.76 -5.21
CA PHE A 157 -14.42 0.07 -3.94
C PHE A 157 -15.48 0.78 -3.10
N PRO A 158 -16.44 0.06 -2.49
CA PRO A 158 -17.38 0.67 -1.56
C PRO A 158 -16.63 1.23 -0.34
N ARG A 159 -17.15 2.31 0.26
CA ARG A 159 -16.62 2.82 1.54
C ARG A 159 -17.07 1.92 2.69
N ALA A 160 -16.22 1.77 3.69
CA ALA A 160 -16.68 1.28 4.98
C ALA A 160 -17.75 2.24 5.55
N PRO A 161 -18.83 1.71 6.15
CA PRO A 161 -19.87 2.51 6.78
C PRO A 161 -19.34 3.35 7.95
#